data_AF-A0A1D1UYM6-F1
#
_entry.id   AF-A0A1D1UYM6-F1
#
_cell.length_a   1.000
_cell.length_b   1.000
_cell.length_c   1.000
_cell.angle_alpha   90.00
_cell.angle_beta   90.00
_cell.angle_gamma   90.00
#
_symmetry.space_group_name_H-M   'P 1'
#
loop_
_entity.id
_entity.type
_entity.pdbx_description
1 polymer ?
#
loop_
_entity_poly.entity_id
_entity_poly.type
_entity_poly.pdbx_seq_one_letter_code
_entity_poly.pdbx_strand_id
1 'polypeptide(L)'
;MVQHGRCELLQHPVCSSLLNKKWASYGIYSHGIQVVIYAIYLSLLTYLVCGGVRTALVPTLKMQTIDNIKTHYDPEFDSGNLPHLNRSAGICTQDWQSYQKVSGFYPVANLMVLMFALFNMVKESAQFASQRKKYLKEYVNYLEWILYICTAVFVLGFYDEEEQFFGWSTRWQFGAWAIFLAWFTFMLYLQRFGLMGIYVVMFLGILKTLLRAMLVFSFLIVAFALAFHVLLPIMLYPNDPQFYRTPDLRIDLSGLRTPHLNMIPSILRISTMGLGDLDMVSNYIYPSTDGQLPFPNTTYIFLWMVIIAISILLMNLMIGLAVGDIEKVQASATLRRIAMQVELHTNLERRLPGWILSRVNDIQEDRFYPNRCTGNFRRIWFITQDPTETLTEHNGHSGFQHSQMTNEMSKHKTK
;
A
#
# COMPACT_ATOMS: atom_id res chain seq x y z
N MET A 1 2.62 27.42 18.24
CA MET A 1 1.77 26.32 18.79
C MET A 1 2.22 24.95 18.30
N VAL A 2 2.25 24.69 16.98
CA VAL A 2 2.70 23.41 16.40
C VAL A 2 4.14 23.02 16.80
N GLN A 3 5.10 23.95 16.69
CA GLN A 3 6.51 23.71 17.06
C GLN A 3 6.71 23.34 18.54
N HIS A 4 5.79 23.76 19.42
CA HIS A 4 5.85 23.49 20.86
C HIS A 4 4.93 22.33 21.28
N GLY A 5 4.36 21.58 20.33
CA GLY A 5 3.52 20.41 20.63
C GLY A 5 2.24 20.72 21.43
N ARG A 6 1.74 21.96 21.39
CA ARG A 6 0.58 22.39 22.19
C ARG A 6 -0.74 22.01 21.49
N CYS A 7 -1.13 20.74 21.58
CA CYS A 7 -2.36 20.20 20.97
C CYS A 7 -3.62 20.91 21.45
N GLU A 8 -3.75 21.12 22.77
CA GLU A 8 -4.94 21.70 23.41
C GLU A 8 -5.24 23.10 22.89
N LEU A 9 -4.20 23.93 22.72
CA LEU A 9 -4.34 25.27 22.15
C LEU A 9 -4.73 25.26 20.68
N LEU A 10 -4.28 24.26 19.91
CA LEU A 10 -4.64 24.11 18.49
C LEU A 10 -6.07 23.60 18.31
N GLN A 11 -6.57 22.82 19.26
CA GLN A 11 -7.94 22.31 19.27
C GLN A 11 -8.95 23.33 19.80
N HIS A 12 -8.48 24.41 20.45
CA HIS A 12 -9.33 25.47 20.95
C HIS A 12 -10.32 25.97 19.86
N PRO A 13 -11.61 26.19 20.19
CA PRO A 13 -12.65 26.51 19.20
C PRO A 13 -12.30 27.66 18.26
N VAL A 14 -11.56 28.67 18.77
CA VAL A 14 -11.07 29.81 17.97
C VAL A 14 -10.07 29.37 16.90
N CYS A 15 -9.08 28.55 17.26
CA CYS A 15 -8.07 28.05 16.32
C CYS A 15 -8.70 27.10 15.29
N SER A 16 -9.59 26.21 15.74
CA SER A 16 -10.33 25.28 14.88
C SER A 16 -11.22 26.02 13.88
N SER A 17 -11.97 27.03 14.32
CA SER A 17 -12.82 27.85 13.43
C SER A 17 -11.98 28.62 12.40
N LEU A 18 -10.87 29.23 12.82
CA LEU A 18 -9.95 29.92 11.90
C LEU A 18 -9.41 28.97 10.82
N LEU A 19 -8.98 27.77 11.21
CA LEU A 19 -8.43 26.78 10.28
C LEU A 19 -9.51 26.29 9.29
N ASN A 20 -10.71 26.00 9.79
CA ASN A 20 -11.85 25.58 8.96
C ASN A 20 -12.25 26.66 7.95
N LYS A 21 -12.23 27.94 8.34
CA LYS A 21 -12.49 29.06 7.43
C LYS A 21 -11.43 29.19 6.34
N LYS A 22 -10.15 29.16 6.72
CA LYS A 22 -9.04 29.22 5.74
C LYS A 22 -9.12 28.07 4.74
N TRP A 23 -9.49 26.88 5.22
CA TRP A 23 -9.72 25.73 4.36
C TRP A 23 -10.89 25.89 3.40
N ALA A 24 -12.06 26.30 3.91
CA ALA A 24 -13.25 26.50 3.08
C ALA A 24 -13.05 27.60 2.03
N SER A 25 -12.22 28.60 2.33
CA SER A 25 -11.98 29.71 1.42
C SER A 25 -11.06 29.34 0.24
N TYR A 26 -9.87 28.80 0.51
CA TYR A 26 -8.88 28.54 -0.55
C TYR A 26 -8.23 27.15 -0.45
N GLY A 27 -8.10 26.59 0.76
CA GLY A 27 -7.39 25.33 0.98
C GLY A 27 -8.01 24.16 0.23
N ILE A 28 -9.35 24.06 0.26
CA ILE A 28 -10.06 22.95 -0.39
C ILE A 28 -10.00 23.00 -1.91
N TYR A 29 -10.07 24.20 -2.51
CA TYR A 29 -9.97 24.34 -3.96
C TYR A 29 -8.55 24.04 -4.42
N SER A 30 -7.53 24.59 -3.75
CA SER A 30 -6.14 24.34 -4.12
C SER A 30 -5.74 22.87 -3.98
N HIS A 31 -6.07 22.24 -2.86
CA HIS A 31 -5.75 20.83 -2.63
C HIS A 31 -6.63 19.91 -3.48
N GLY A 32 -7.92 20.24 -3.62
CA GLY A 32 -8.86 19.49 -4.44
C GLY A 32 -8.46 19.42 -5.91
N ILE A 33 -8.02 20.55 -6.50
CA ILE A 33 -7.50 20.57 -7.88
C ILE A 33 -6.28 19.66 -8.01
N GLN A 34 -5.34 19.70 -7.07
CA GLN A 34 -4.16 18.83 -7.09
C GLN A 34 -4.56 17.35 -7.04
N VAL A 35 -5.50 16.98 -6.18
CA VAL A 35 -6.01 15.61 -6.05
C VAL A 35 -6.72 15.18 -7.32
N VAL A 36 -7.53 16.04 -7.95
CA VAL A 36 -8.22 15.73 -9.21
C VAL A 36 -7.23 15.53 -10.36
N ILE A 37 -6.26 16.43 -10.52
CA ILE A 37 -5.21 16.30 -11.54
C ILE A 37 -4.45 14.98 -11.37
N TYR A 38 -4.09 14.63 -10.13
CA TYR A 38 -3.42 13.38 -9.86
C TYR A 38 -4.33 12.16 -10.06
N ALA A 39 -5.61 12.25 -9.75
CA ALA A 39 -6.58 11.18 -10.00
C ALA A 39 -6.77 10.92 -11.51
N ILE A 40 -6.72 11.96 -12.34
CA ILE A 40 -6.71 11.82 -13.81
C ILE A 40 -5.43 11.10 -14.27
N TYR A 41 -4.26 11.50 -13.76
CA TYR A 41 -3.02 10.77 -14.04
C TYR A 41 -3.10 9.30 -13.60
N LEU A 42 -3.61 9.03 -12.40
CA LEU A 42 -3.74 7.69 -11.84
C LEU A 42 -4.69 6.82 -12.68
N SER A 43 -5.81 7.38 -13.14
CA SER A 43 -6.76 6.66 -13.98
C SER A 43 -6.17 6.35 -15.36
N LEU A 44 -5.44 7.30 -15.96
CA LEU A 44 -4.71 7.08 -17.22
C LEU A 44 -3.61 6.01 -17.07
N LEU A 45 -2.82 6.06 -16.00
CA LEU A 45 -1.80 5.04 -15.73
C LEU A 45 -2.43 3.66 -15.50
N THR A 46 -3.54 3.60 -14.75
CA THR A 46 -4.28 2.34 -14.53
C THR A 46 -4.84 1.80 -15.84
N TYR A 47 -5.43 2.66 -16.68
CA TYR A 47 -5.90 2.30 -18.02
C TYR A 47 -4.77 1.73 -18.87
N LEU A 48 -3.59 2.37 -18.86
CA LEU A 48 -2.44 1.95 -19.64
C LEU A 48 -1.88 0.60 -19.15
N VAL A 49 -1.76 0.39 -17.83
CA VAL A 49 -1.30 -0.88 -17.27
C VAL A 49 -2.30 -1.99 -17.56
N CYS A 50 -3.59 -1.80 -17.29
CA CYS A 50 -4.60 -2.83 -17.56
C CYS A 50 -4.73 -3.15 -19.05
N GLY A 51 -4.70 -2.11 -19.90
CA GLY A 51 -4.68 -2.25 -21.36
C GLY A 51 -3.45 -3.03 -21.81
N GLY A 52 -2.26 -2.56 -21.42
CA GLY A 52 -1.01 -3.18 -21.82
C GLY A 52 -0.82 -4.61 -21.28
N VAL A 53 -1.33 -4.93 -20.09
CA VAL A 53 -1.28 -6.31 -19.57
C VAL A 53 -2.06 -7.23 -20.50
N ARG A 54 -3.27 -6.82 -20.88
CA ARG A 54 -4.14 -7.58 -21.78
C ARG A 54 -3.55 -7.69 -23.19
N THR A 55 -3.01 -6.59 -23.71
CA THR A 55 -2.64 -6.49 -25.13
C THR A 55 -1.20 -6.84 -25.41
N ALA A 56 -0.27 -6.67 -24.47
CA ALA A 56 1.16 -6.89 -24.70
C ALA A 56 1.76 -7.91 -23.72
N LEU A 57 1.52 -7.81 -22.40
CA LEU A 57 2.17 -8.71 -21.44
C LEU A 57 1.71 -10.17 -21.61
N VAL A 58 0.40 -10.42 -21.59
CA VAL A 58 -0.16 -11.78 -21.65
C VAL A 58 0.18 -12.48 -22.98
N PRO A 59 0.01 -11.85 -24.16
CA PRO A 59 0.38 -12.48 -25.42
C PRO A 59 1.88 -12.80 -25.50
N THR A 60 2.76 -11.91 -25.04
CA THR A 60 4.21 -12.21 -25.04
C THR A 60 4.56 -13.36 -24.10
N LEU A 61 3.96 -13.43 -22.92
CA LEU A 61 4.15 -14.57 -22.01
C LEU A 61 3.66 -15.90 -22.60
N LYS A 62 2.52 -15.88 -23.30
CA LYS A 62 2.03 -17.05 -24.04
C LYS A 62 3.01 -17.45 -25.13
N MET A 63 3.54 -16.49 -25.89
CA MET A 63 4.53 -16.77 -26.93
C MET A 63 5.81 -17.37 -26.34
N GLN A 64 6.33 -16.80 -25.24
CA GLN A 64 7.49 -17.35 -24.54
C GLN A 64 7.25 -18.78 -24.04
N THR A 65 6.02 -19.10 -23.62
CA THR A 65 5.63 -20.47 -23.27
C THR A 65 5.66 -21.39 -24.49
N ILE A 66 5.13 -20.94 -25.63
CA ILE A 66 5.17 -21.72 -26.88
C ILE A 66 6.62 -21.94 -27.33
N ASP A 67 7.48 -20.94 -27.21
CA ASP A 67 8.90 -21.04 -27.56
C ASP A 67 9.64 -22.00 -26.63
N ASN A 68 9.38 -21.95 -25.32
CA ASN A 68 9.92 -22.90 -24.35
C ASN A 68 9.49 -24.35 -24.66
N ILE A 69 8.23 -24.55 -25.06
CA ILE A 69 7.75 -25.85 -25.52
C ILE A 69 8.51 -26.25 -26.78
N LYS A 70 8.53 -25.43 -27.84
CA LYS A 70 9.21 -25.77 -29.11
C LYS A 70 10.69 -26.10 -28.95
N THR A 71 11.37 -25.42 -28.03
CA THR A 71 12.81 -25.60 -27.79
C THR A 71 13.15 -26.87 -27.00
N HIS A 72 12.24 -27.33 -26.13
CA HIS A 72 12.49 -28.49 -25.24
C HIS A 72 11.60 -29.70 -25.56
N TYR A 73 10.70 -29.57 -26.53
CA TYR A 73 9.79 -30.62 -26.96
C TYR A 73 10.47 -31.54 -27.98
N ASP A 74 10.47 -32.83 -27.69
CA ASP A 74 10.98 -33.85 -28.61
C ASP A 74 9.90 -34.19 -29.67
N PRO A 75 10.12 -33.85 -30.95
CA PRO A 75 9.13 -34.09 -32.01
C PRO A 75 8.89 -35.58 -32.30
N GLU A 76 9.74 -36.49 -31.82
CA GLU A 76 9.56 -37.93 -32.01
C GLU A 76 8.46 -38.51 -31.10
N PHE A 77 8.12 -37.83 -30.01
CA PHE A 77 7.27 -38.40 -28.96
C PHE A 77 5.76 -38.17 -29.16
N ASP A 78 5.32 -37.08 -29.81
CA ASP A 78 3.89 -36.83 -30.10
C ASP A 78 3.65 -35.74 -31.19
N SER A 79 3.69 -36.17 -32.46
CA SER A 79 3.51 -35.27 -33.63
C SER A 79 2.12 -34.59 -33.74
N GLY A 80 1.13 -35.04 -32.96
CA GLY A 80 -0.26 -34.52 -33.02
C GLY A 80 -0.42 -33.11 -32.44
N ASN A 81 0.44 -32.71 -31.51
CA ASN A 81 0.29 -31.45 -30.77
C ASN A 81 0.96 -30.23 -31.44
N LEU A 82 1.96 -30.44 -32.30
CA LEU A 82 2.67 -29.36 -33.02
C LEU A 82 1.76 -28.45 -33.87
N PRO A 83 0.79 -28.97 -34.66
CA PRO A 83 -0.13 -28.14 -35.44
C PRO A 83 -1.04 -27.27 -34.56
N HIS A 84 -1.46 -27.78 -33.41
CA HIS A 84 -2.29 -27.04 -32.46
C HIS A 84 -1.51 -25.90 -31.77
N LEU A 85 -0.23 -26.13 -31.44
CA LEU A 85 0.68 -25.12 -30.92
C LEU A 85 0.93 -23.98 -31.92
N ASN A 86 1.19 -24.32 -33.20
CA ASN A 86 1.38 -23.31 -34.24
C ASN A 86 0.10 -22.51 -34.52
N ARG A 87 -1.08 -23.15 -34.49
CA ARG A 87 -2.37 -22.43 -34.59
C ARG A 87 -2.55 -21.46 -33.41
N SER A 88 -2.25 -21.89 -32.19
CA SER A 88 -2.36 -21.07 -30.98
C SER A 88 -1.42 -19.85 -31.02
N ALA A 89 -0.19 -20.03 -31.55
CA ALA A 89 0.74 -18.92 -31.80
C ALA A 89 0.19 -17.92 -32.83
N GLY A 90 -0.41 -18.42 -33.92
CA GLY A 90 -1.08 -17.59 -34.93
C GLY A 90 -2.22 -16.74 -34.36
N ILE A 91 -3.05 -17.33 -33.50
CA ILE A 91 -4.15 -16.59 -32.83
C ILE A 91 -3.58 -15.50 -31.91
N CYS A 92 -2.55 -15.80 -31.11
CA CYS A 92 -1.95 -14.83 -30.20
C CYS A 92 -1.34 -13.63 -30.93
N THR A 93 -0.69 -13.86 -32.09
CA THR A 93 -0.11 -12.78 -32.91
C THR A 93 -1.18 -11.94 -33.60
N GLN A 94 -2.27 -12.55 -34.06
CA GLN A 94 -3.38 -11.85 -34.67
C GLN A 94 -4.16 -10.99 -33.66
N ASP A 95 -4.37 -11.47 -32.44
CA ASP A 95 -5.00 -10.73 -31.34
C ASP A 95 -4.17 -9.48 -30.98
N TRP A 96 -2.84 -9.61 -30.94
CA TRP A 96 -1.92 -8.51 -30.67
C TRP A 96 -2.02 -7.40 -31.72
N GLN A 97 -1.91 -7.76 -33.01
CA GLN A 97 -2.00 -6.81 -34.12
C GLN A 97 -3.37 -6.13 -34.22
N SER A 98 -4.43 -6.84 -33.86
CA SER A 98 -5.80 -6.31 -33.88
C SER A 98 -5.98 -5.28 -32.75
N TYR A 99 -5.49 -5.53 -31.54
CA TYR A 99 -5.65 -4.60 -30.42
C TYR A 99 -4.84 -3.30 -30.58
N GLN A 100 -3.63 -3.37 -31.12
CA GLN A 100 -2.80 -2.20 -31.39
C GLN A 100 -3.47 -1.25 -32.39
N LYS A 101 -4.30 -1.79 -33.31
CA LYS A 101 -5.10 -1.01 -34.26
C LYS A 101 -6.45 -0.52 -33.71
N VAL A 102 -6.99 -1.15 -32.67
CA VAL A 102 -8.38 -0.91 -32.20
C VAL A 102 -8.49 0.17 -31.12
N SER A 103 -7.42 0.53 -30.39
CA SER A 103 -7.48 1.63 -29.40
C SER A 103 -6.63 2.83 -29.81
N GLY A 104 -7.19 3.73 -30.60
CA GLY A 104 -6.56 5.03 -30.93
C GLY A 104 -6.26 5.89 -29.69
N PHE A 105 -6.92 5.62 -28.55
CA PHE A 105 -6.66 6.32 -27.29
C PHE A 105 -5.41 5.83 -26.55
N TYR A 106 -4.99 4.58 -26.75
CA TYR A 106 -3.83 4.01 -26.04
C TYR A 106 -2.52 4.79 -26.26
N PRO A 107 -2.08 5.13 -27.50
CA PRO A 107 -0.86 5.92 -27.69
C PRO A 107 -1.01 7.36 -27.14
N VAL A 108 -2.21 7.94 -27.20
CA VAL A 108 -2.49 9.27 -26.64
C VAL A 108 -2.36 9.26 -25.11
N ALA A 109 -2.95 8.26 -24.44
CA ALA A 109 -2.83 8.07 -23.00
C ALA A 109 -1.37 7.86 -22.59
N ASN A 110 -0.60 7.10 -23.39
CA ASN A 110 0.82 6.88 -23.16
C ASN A 110 1.62 8.19 -23.17
N LEU A 111 1.40 9.04 -24.19
CA LEU A 111 2.02 10.35 -24.28
C LEU A 111 1.60 11.27 -23.12
N MET A 112 0.32 11.28 -22.74
CA MET A 112 -0.17 12.09 -21.61
C MET A 112 0.50 11.71 -20.28
N VAL A 113 0.64 10.41 -20.02
CA VAL A 113 1.31 9.89 -18.80
C VAL A 113 2.79 10.25 -18.80
N LEU A 114 3.47 10.13 -19.95
CA LEU A 114 4.88 10.53 -20.08
C LEU A 114 5.07 12.02 -19.79
N MET A 115 4.28 12.88 -20.43
CA MET A 115 4.35 14.33 -20.24
C MET A 115 4.09 14.71 -18.79
N PHE A 116 3.13 14.06 -18.13
CA PHE A 116 2.86 14.27 -16.71
C PHE A 116 4.04 13.85 -15.82
N ALA A 117 4.64 12.69 -16.08
CA ALA A 117 5.80 12.21 -15.34
C ALA A 117 6.99 13.15 -15.49
N LEU A 118 7.33 13.55 -16.72
CA LEU A 118 8.43 14.48 -17.00
C LEU A 118 8.20 15.85 -16.36
N PHE A 119 6.99 16.41 -16.46
CA PHE A 119 6.64 17.67 -15.81
C PHE A 119 6.85 17.59 -14.29
N ASN A 120 6.40 16.50 -13.66
CA ASN A 120 6.59 16.33 -12.23
C ASN A 120 8.04 16.09 -11.84
N MET A 121 8.84 15.38 -12.65
CA MET A 121 10.28 15.24 -12.40
C MET A 121 10.99 16.60 -12.43
N VAL A 122 10.65 17.48 -13.38
CA VAL A 122 11.20 18.85 -13.43
C VAL A 122 10.74 19.66 -12.21
N LYS A 123 9.46 19.56 -11.83
CA LYS A 123 8.91 20.19 -10.63
C LYS A 123 9.63 19.71 -9.36
N GLU A 124 9.86 18.41 -9.21
CA GLU A 124 10.58 17.83 -8.07
C GLU A 124 12.06 18.25 -8.07
N SER A 125 12.70 18.32 -9.23
CA SER A 125 14.06 18.85 -9.38
C SER A 125 14.16 20.30 -8.89
N ALA A 126 13.20 21.14 -9.27
CA ALA A 126 13.13 22.53 -8.83
C ALA A 126 12.89 22.65 -7.31
N GLN A 127 12.05 21.77 -6.74
CA GLN A 127 11.82 21.73 -5.29
C GLN A 127 13.06 21.27 -4.52
N PHE A 128 13.77 20.26 -5.02
CA PHE A 128 15.03 19.81 -4.47
C PHE A 128 16.07 20.95 -4.43
N ALA A 129 16.20 21.70 -5.52
CA ALA A 129 17.12 22.84 -5.62
C ALA A 129 16.76 23.96 -4.63
N SER A 130 15.47 24.24 -4.45
CA SER A 130 14.97 25.30 -3.56
C SER A 130 15.07 24.95 -2.08
N GLN A 131 14.69 23.72 -1.69
CA GLN A 131 14.51 23.35 -0.28
C GLN A 131 15.69 22.57 0.33
N ARG A 132 16.60 22.04 -0.50
CA ARG A 132 17.86 21.37 -0.13
C ARG A 132 17.71 20.42 1.07
N LYS A 133 18.23 20.80 2.25
CA LYS A 133 18.27 19.95 3.46
C LYS A 133 16.89 19.62 4.03
N LYS A 134 15.88 20.49 3.82
CA LYS A 134 14.51 20.19 4.27
C LYS A 134 13.91 19.06 3.42
N TYR A 135 14.13 19.11 2.10
CA TYR A 135 13.63 18.13 1.14
C TYR A 135 14.09 16.71 1.47
N LEU A 136 15.37 16.54 1.85
CA LEU A 136 15.95 15.23 2.16
C LEU A 136 15.34 14.54 3.39
N LYS A 137 14.62 15.26 4.26
CA LYS A 137 14.00 14.67 5.46
C LYS A 137 12.61 14.08 5.21
N GLU A 138 11.96 14.42 4.11
CA GLU A 138 10.58 14.04 3.83
C GLU A 138 10.55 12.79 2.94
N TYR A 139 10.17 11.64 3.52
CA TYR A 139 10.13 10.35 2.81
C TYR A 139 9.17 10.32 1.60
N VAL A 140 8.14 11.17 1.62
CA VAL A 140 7.14 11.29 0.54
C VAL A 140 7.80 11.73 -0.77
N ASN A 141 8.79 12.62 -0.69
CA ASN A 141 9.51 13.12 -1.86
C ASN A 141 10.26 11.98 -2.59
N TYR A 142 10.86 11.06 -1.82
CA TYR A 142 11.53 9.90 -2.40
C TYR A 142 10.55 8.94 -3.09
N LEU A 143 9.36 8.74 -2.50
CA LEU A 143 8.31 7.93 -3.12
C LEU A 143 7.83 8.54 -4.45
N GLU A 144 7.69 9.86 -4.52
CA GLU A 144 7.33 10.57 -5.73
C GLU A 144 8.41 10.44 -6.82
N TRP A 145 9.69 10.57 -6.47
CA TRP A 145 10.79 10.33 -7.41
C TRP A 145 10.78 8.92 -7.98
N ILE A 146 10.70 7.90 -7.12
CA ILE A 146 10.68 6.50 -7.55
C ILE A 146 9.47 6.26 -8.46
N LEU A 147 8.29 6.78 -8.08
CA LEU A 147 7.08 6.70 -8.90
C LEU A 147 7.31 7.26 -10.31
N TYR A 148 7.79 8.50 -10.44
CA TYR A 148 7.94 9.13 -11.75
C TYR A 148 9.05 8.49 -12.60
N ILE A 149 10.14 8.03 -11.99
CA ILE A 149 11.20 7.26 -12.67
C ILE A 149 10.64 5.93 -13.18
N CYS A 150 9.96 5.16 -12.32
CA CYS A 150 9.34 3.89 -12.71
C CYS A 150 8.31 4.09 -13.84
N THR A 151 7.52 5.16 -13.77
CA THR A 151 6.54 5.50 -14.80
C THR A 151 7.21 5.86 -16.12
N ALA A 152 8.28 6.66 -16.09
CA ALA A 152 9.02 7.04 -17.29
C ALA A 152 9.66 5.81 -17.96
N VAL A 153 10.32 4.93 -17.20
CA VAL A 153 10.91 3.68 -17.74
C VAL A 153 9.84 2.78 -18.35
N PHE A 154 8.70 2.62 -17.67
CA PHE A 154 7.59 1.81 -18.17
C PHE A 154 7.03 2.34 -19.51
N VAL A 155 6.80 3.65 -19.60
CA VAL A 155 6.23 4.30 -20.78
C VAL A 155 7.23 4.34 -21.95
N LEU A 156 8.50 4.68 -21.69
CA LEU A 156 9.54 4.72 -22.71
C LEU A 156 9.80 3.33 -23.32
N GLY A 157 9.64 2.27 -22.53
CA GLY A 157 9.72 0.88 -23.01
C GLY A 157 8.64 0.47 -24.02
N PHE A 158 7.62 1.30 -24.28
CA PHE A 158 6.69 1.09 -25.41
C PHE A 158 7.16 1.73 -26.72
N TYR A 159 8.10 2.68 -26.65
CA TYR A 159 8.70 3.32 -27.83
C TYR A 159 10.03 2.66 -28.25
N ASP A 160 10.63 1.87 -27.37
CA ASP A 160 11.84 1.08 -27.63
C ASP A 160 11.47 -0.27 -28.27
N GLU A 161 11.07 -0.24 -29.55
CA GLU A 161 10.66 -1.45 -30.29
C GLU A 161 11.80 -2.45 -30.49
N GLU A 162 13.04 -1.98 -30.52
CA GLU A 162 14.24 -2.81 -30.70
C GLU A 162 14.84 -3.34 -29.38
N GLU A 163 14.22 -3.01 -28.23
CA GLU A 163 14.71 -3.35 -26.89
C GLU A 163 16.17 -2.95 -26.63
N GLN A 164 16.65 -1.86 -27.24
CA GLN A 164 18.05 -1.44 -27.14
C GLN A 164 18.40 -0.89 -25.76
N PHE A 165 17.46 -0.21 -25.10
CA PHE A 165 17.67 0.50 -23.83
C PHE A 165 16.92 -0.16 -22.67
N PHE A 166 15.68 -0.58 -22.90
CA PHE A 166 14.81 -1.16 -21.89
C PHE A 166 14.26 -2.50 -22.36
N GLY A 167 14.82 -3.59 -21.85
CA GLY A 167 14.32 -4.93 -22.14
C GLY A 167 12.86 -5.10 -21.73
N TRP A 168 12.15 -5.99 -22.42
CA TRP A 168 10.73 -6.26 -22.20
C TRP A 168 10.38 -6.60 -20.74
N SER A 169 11.21 -7.38 -20.06
CA SER A 169 11.00 -7.74 -18.65
C SER A 169 11.11 -6.52 -17.73
N THR A 170 12.10 -5.67 -17.98
CA THR A 170 12.38 -4.47 -17.18
C THR A 170 11.21 -3.50 -17.22
N ARG A 171 10.67 -3.18 -18.40
CA ARG A 171 9.53 -2.24 -18.50
C ARG A 171 8.33 -2.70 -17.68
N TRP A 172 8.01 -4.01 -17.68
CA TRP A 172 6.87 -4.54 -16.94
C TRP A 172 7.10 -4.59 -15.43
N GLN A 173 8.33 -4.89 -15.00
CA GLN A 173 8.72 -4.80 -13.59
C GLN A 173 8.59 -3.36 -13.07
N PHE A 174 9.10 -2.37 -13.82
CA PHE A 174 8.96 -0.97 -13.46
C PHE A 174 7.52 -0.47 -13.55
N GLY A 175 6.71 -0.99 -14.49
CA GLY A 175 5.27 -0.71 -14.59
C GLY A 175 4.50 -1.21 -13.36
N ALA A 176 4.84 -2.40 -12.84
CA ALA A 176 4.26 -2.94 -11.61
C ALA A 176 4.60 -2.07 -10.38
N TRP A 177 5.85 -1.62 -10.26
CA TRP A 177 6.25 -0.66 -9.23
C TRP A 177 5.54 0.69 -9.38
N ALA A 178 5.45 1.21 -10.60
CA ALA A 178 4.80 2.48 -10.90
C ALA A 178 3.34 2.49 -10.46
N ILE A 179 2.55 1.47 -10.84
CA ILE A 179 1.13 1.43 -10.48
C ILE A 179 0.92 1.27 -8.97
N PHE A 180 1.72 0.43 -8.31
CA PHE A 180 1.66 0.26 -6.87
C PHE A 180 1.97 1.57 -6.13
N LEU A 181 3.08 2.23 -6.51
CA LEU A 181 3.48 3.50 -5.91
C LEU A 181 2.52 4.64 -6.24
N ALA A 182 1.83 4.61 -7.38
CA ALA A 182 0.84 5.62 -7.75
C ALA A 182 -0.39 5.55 -6.85
N TRP A 183 -0.94 4.36 -6.64
CA TRP A 183 -2.06 4.17 -5.70
C TRP A 183 -1.65 4.45 -4.26
N PHE A 184 -0.43 4.06 -3.85
CA PHE A 184 0.08 4.39 -2.52
C PHE A 184 0.26 5.89 -2.32
N THR A 185 0.83 6.60 -3.30
CA THR A 185 0.97 8.07 -3.26
C THR A 185 -0.39 8.77 -3.28
N PHE A 186 -1.38 8.24 -4.01
CA PHE A 186 -2.76 8.75 -3.95
C PHE A 186 -3.32 8.69 -2.53
N MET A 187 -3.14 7.55 -1.84
CA MET A 187 -3.52 7.41 -0.43
C MET A 187 -2.83 8.48 0.44
N LEU A 188 -1.56 8.80 0.20
CA LEU A 188 -0.85 9.87 0.91
C LEU A 188 -1.43 11.28 0.61
N TYR A 189 -1.93 11.55 -0.59
CA TYR A 189 -2.62 12.82 -0.85
C TYR A 189 -3.96 12.93 -0.13
N LEU A 190 -4.60 11.80 0.20
CA LEU A 190 -5.82 11.80 1.03
C LEU A 190 -5.55 12.19 2.49
N GLN A 191 -4.29 12.14 2.94
CA GLN A 191 -3.87 12.47 4.31
C GLN A 191 -4.30 13.87 4.78
N ARG A 192 -4.50 14.81 3.84
CA ARG A 192 -4.83 16.21 4.14
C ARG A 192 -6.33 16.48 4.29
N PHE A 193 -7.20 15.56 3.87
CA PHE A 193 -8.65 15.67 4.07
C PHE A 193 -9.05 15.38 5.52
N GLY A 194 -10.13 16.02 5.99
CA GLY A 194 -10.57 15.98 7.39
C GLY A 194 -10.80 14.55 7.92
N LEU A 195 -11.81 13.86 7.38
CA LEU A 195 -12.21 12.50 7.79
C LEU A 195 -11.21 11.44 7.33
N MET A 196 -10.93 11.37 6.02
CA MET A 196 -10.06 10.34 5.44
C MET A 196 -8.61 10.44 5.93
N GLY A 197 -8.14 11.67 6.18
CA GLY A 197 -6.74 11.90 6.54
C GLY A 197 -6.35 11.33 7.90
N ILE A 198 -7.26 11.32 8.88
CA ILE A 198 -6.98 10.72 10.21
C ILE A 198 -6.68 9.24 10.06
N TYR A 199 -7.47 8.51 9.28
CA TYR A 199 -7.26 7.08 9.04
C TYR A 199 -5.94 6.81 8.31
N VAL A 200 -5.60 7.61 7.29
CA VAL A 200 -4.31 7.48 6.58
C VAL A 200 -3.13 7.74 7.52
N VAL A 201 -3.17 8.80 8.34
CA VAL A 201 -2.09 9.09 9.31
C VAL A 201 -1.96 7.95 10.32
N MET A 202 -3.09 7.45 10.83
CA MET A 202 -3.13 6.35 11.79
C MET A 202 -2.57 5.07 11.17
N PHE A 203 -2.98 4.71 9.96
CA PHE A 203 -2.47 3.57 9.21
C PHE A 203 -0.95 3.63 9.07
N LEU A 204 -0.39 4.78 8.62
CA LEU A 204 1.07 4.95 8.50
C LEU A 204 1.77 4.89 9.87
N GLY A 205 1.12 5.36 10.93
CA GLY A 205 1.59 5.25 12.30
C GLY A 205 1.70 3.79 12.75
N ILE A 206 0.63 3.00 12.56
CA ILE A 206 0.57 1.58 12.88
C ILE A 206 1.57 0.79 12.03
N LEU A 207 1.65 1.07 10.72
CA LEU A 207 2.62 0.46 9.80
C LEU A 207 4.05 0.67 10.29
N LYS A 208 4.38 1.88 10.77
CA LYS A 208 5.70 2.18 11.33
C LYS A 208 5.98 1.39 12.61
N THR A 209 5.00 1.26 13.51
CA THR A 209 5.13 0.44 14.72
C THR A 209 5.33 -1.04 14.37
N LEU A 210 4.52 -1.55 13.44
CA LEU A 210 4.61 -2.94 12.96
C LEU A 210 5.97 -3.23 12.32
N LEU A 211 6.45 -2.37 11.42
CA LEU A 211 7.76 -2.56 10.78
C LEU A 211 8.91 -2.56 11.80
N ARG A 212 8.87 -1.68 12.81
CA ARG A 212 9.87 -1.66 13.89
C ARG A 212 9.86 -2.96 14.70
N ALA A 213 8.69 -3.44 15.07
CA ALA A 213 8.55 -4.72 15.77
C ALA A 213 9.05 -5.88 14.90
N MET A 214 8.64 -5.95 13.64
CA MET A 214 9.05 -6.99 12.70
C MET A 214 10.57 -7.03 12.51
N LEU A 215 11.25 -5.88 12.45
CA LEU A 215 12.71 -5.83 12.38
C LEU A 215 13.38 -6.45 13.60
N VAL A 216 12.84 -6.24 14.80
CA VAL A 216 13.35 -6.88 16.02
C VAL A 216 13.21 -8.40 15.93
N PHE A 217 12.08 -8.93 15.44
CA PHE A 217 11.87 -10.37 15.37
C PHE A 217 12.42 -11.05 14.10
N SER A 218 13.01 -10.28 13.19
CA SER A 218 13.55 -10.79 11.92
C SER A 218 14.63 -11.86 12.13
N PHE A 219 15.43 -11.79 13.20
CA PHE A 219 16.44 -12.80 13.51
C PHE A 219 15.83 -14.17 13.80
N LEU A 220 14.63 -14.24 14.40
CA LEU A 220 13.91 -15.50 14.62
C LEU A 220 13.45 -16.09 13.29
N ILE A 221 12.88 -15.26 12.41
CA ILE A 221 12.45 -15.70 11.07
C ILE A 221 13.63 -16.26 10.29
N VAL A 222 14.78 -15.58 10.30
CA VAL A 222 16.00 -16.04 9.61
C VAL A 222 16.55 -17.32 10.24
N ALA A 223 16.59 -17.43 11.57
CA ALA A 223 17.08 -18.63 12.26
C ALA A 223 16.25 -19.88 11.91
N PHE A 224 14.91 -19.77 11.98
CA PHE A 224 14.03 -20.86 11.58
C PHE A 224 14.13 -21.15 10.08
N ALA A 225 14.20 -20.13 9.22
CA ALA A 225 14.33 -20.33 7.77
C ALA A 225 15.60 -21.10 7.40
N LEU A 226 16.73 -20.80 8.06
CA LEU A 226 17.98 -21.53 7.88
C LEU A 226 17.89 -22.97 8.42
N ALA A 227 17.28 -23.16 9.60
CA ALA A 227 17.08 -24.50 10.15
C ALA A 227 16.23 -25.38 9.22
N PHE A 228 15.12 -24.87 8.69
CA PHE A 228 14.29 -25.59 7.74
C PHE A 228 14.94 -25.79 6.37
N HIS A 229 15.78 -24.86 5.92
CA HIS A 229 16.57 -25.05 4.70
C HIS A 229 17.54 -26.24 4.84
N VAL A 230 18.10 -26.46 6.03
CA VAL A 230 18.94 -27.63 6.33
C VAL A 230 18.12 -28.91 6.51
N LEU A 231 16.96 -28.83 7.16
CA LEU A 231 16.13 -30.01 7.44
C LEU A 231 15.36 -30.53 6.22
N LEU A 232 14.92 -29.64 5.34
CA LEU A 232 14.06 -29.94 4.19
C LEU A 232 14.58 -29.33 2.88
N PRO A 233 15.84 -29.58 2.47
CA PRO A 233 16.35 -29.08 1.20
C PRO A 233 15.65 -29.75 0.00
N ILE A 234 15.27 -31.03 0.14
CA ILE A 234 14.58 -31.82 -0.88
C ILE A 234 13.75 -32.94 -0.21
N MET A 235 12.67 -33.39 -0.86
CA MET A 235 11.94 -34.58 -0.43
C MET A 235 12.66 -35.86 -0.90
N LEU A 236 12.36 -36.98 -0.24
CA LEU A 236 12.83 -38.31 -0.60
C LEU A 236 11.72 -39.10 -1.30
N TYR A 237 12.11 -40.12 -2.06
CA TYR A 237 11.17 -41.15 -2.48
C TYR A 237 10.85 -42.07 -1.29
N PRO A 238 9.60 -42.56 -1.17
CA PRO A 238 9.17 -43.46 -0.11
C PRO A 238 10.07 -44.70 -0.02
N ASN A 239 10.31 -45.17 1.22
CA ASN A 239 10.93 -46.48 1.46
C ASN A 239 9.87 -47.60 1.45
N ASP A 240 9.06 -47.66 0.40
CA ASP A 240 8.03 -48.68 0.20
C ASP A 240 8.28 -49.46 -1.10
N PRO A 241 8.54 -50.78 -1.04
CA PRO A 241 8.69 -51.62 -2.23
C PRO A 241 7.49 -51.61 -3.17
N GLN A 242 6.27 -51.34 -2.67
CA GLN A 242 5.07 -51.27 -3.52
C GLN A 242 5.07 -50.04 -4.42
N PHE A 243 5.59 -48.91 -3.93
CA PHE A 243 5.71 -47.67 -4.69
C PHE A 243 6.47 -47.92 -6.01
N TYR A 244 7.60 -48.61 -5.95
CA TYR A 244 8.45 -48.91 -7.11
C TYR A 244 7.91 -49.99 -8.06
N ARG A 245 6.83 -50.69 -7.69
CA ARG A 245 6.18 -51.70 -8.54
C ARG A 245 5.01 -51.15 -9.34
N THR A 246 4.70 -49.87 -9.21
CA THR A 246 3.59 -49.25 -9.93
C THR A 246 3.90 -49.19 -11.44
N PRO A 247 3.00 -49.71 -12.31
CA PRO A 247 3.16 -49.54 -13.75
C PRO A 247 3.09 -48.05 -14.09
N ASP A 248 3.94 -47.61 -15.01
CA ASP A 248 4.13 -46.21 -15.45
C ASP A 248 4.82 -45.24 -14.45
N LEU A 249 5.48 -45.75 -13.39
CA LEU A 249 6.29 -44.90 -12.51
C LEU A 249 7.50 -44.30 -13.27
N ARG A 250 7.50 -42.98 -13.43
CA ARG A 250 8.65 -42.21 -13.93
C ARG A 250 9.40 -41.60 -12.74
N ILE A 251 10.59 -42.11 -12.47
CA ILE A 251 11.47 -41.57 -11.42
C ILE A 251 12.11 -40.29 -11.95
N ASP A 252 11.69 -39.16 -11.40
CA ASP A 252 12.25 -37.84 -11.70
C ASP A 252 12.74 -37.17 -10.42
N LEU A 253 14.05 -37.01 -10.28
CA LEU A 253 14.65 -36.32 -9.13
C LEU A 253 14.43 -34.81 -9.18
N SER A 254 14.19 -34.23 -10.37
CA SER A 254 13.98 -32.80 -10.56
C SER A 254 12.57 -32.34 -10.15
N GLY A 255 11.63 -33.28 -10.10
CA GLY A 255 10.28 -33.06 -9.60
C GLY A 255 10.18 -32.95 -8.08
N LEU A 256 11.20 -33.39 -7.34
CA LEU A 256 11.22 -33.30 -5.87
C LEU A 256 11.44 -31.85 -5.44
N ARG A 257 10.44 -31.27 -4.76
CA ARG A 257 10.47 -29.88 -4.30
C ARG A 257 9.98 -29.78 -2.87
N THR A 258 10.48 -28.79 -2.16
CA THR A 258 10.03 -28.43 -0.82
C THR A 258 9.78 -26.93 -0.78
N PRO A 259 8.95 -26.45 0.16
CA PRO A 259 8.83 -25.01 0.40
C PRO A 259 10.12 -24.39 0.96
N HIS A 260 11.14 -25.21 1.26
CA HIS A 260 12.40 -24.81 1.89
C HIS A 260 13.65 -25.02 1.02
N LEU A 261 13.47 -25.22 -0.29
CA LEU A 261 14.53 -25.53 -1.25
C LEU A 261 15.68 -24.51 -1.21
N ASN A 262 15.35 -23.22 -1.10
CA ASN A 262 16.31 -22.12 -1.05
C ASN A 262 15.99 -21.20 0.13
N MET A 263 16.96 -20.36 0.53
CA MET A 263 16.79 -19.42 1.63
C MET A 263 15.60 -18.47 1.45
N ILE A 264 15.39 -17.92 0.24
CA ILE A 264 14.31 -16.94 -0.02
C ILE A 264 12.91 -17.59 0.16
N PRO A 265 12.57 -18.71 -0.50
CA PRO A 265 11.35 -19.47 -0.22
C PRO A 265 11.20 -19.85 1.26
N SER A 266 12.28 -20.25 1.94
CA SER A 266 12.23 -20.58 3.37
C SER A 266 11.83 -19.38 4.23
N ILE A 267 12.44 -18.20 4.00
CA ILE A 267 12.08 -16.98 4.72
C ILE A 267 10.62 -16.62 4.48
N LEU A 268 10.17 -16.70 3.21
CA LEU A 268 8.77 -16.45 2.87
C LEU A 268 7.85 -17.44 3.57
N ARG A 269 8.16 -18.75 3.55
CA ARG A 269 7.37 -19.79 4.19
C ARG A 269 7.26 -19.61 5.71
N ILE A 270 8.37 -19.31 6.39
CA ILE A 270 8.33 -19.04 7.84
C ILE A 270 7.55 -17.75 8.14
N SER A 271 7.64 -16.76 7.26
CA SER A 271 6.86 -15.52 7.40
C SER A 271 5.35 -15.78 7.22
N THR A 272 4.95 -16.60 6.25
CA THR A 272 3.53 -16.97 6.06
C THR A 272 3.01 -17.81 7.22
N MET A 273 3.83 -18.69 7.80
CA MET A 273 3.52 -19.41 9.04
C MET A 273 3.27 -18.46 10.22
N GLY A 274 3.99 -17.33 10.29
CA GLY A 274 3.74 -16.29 11.30
C GLY A 274 2.42 -15.55 11.13
N LEU A 275 1.84 -15.57 9.92
CA LEU A 275 0.49 -15.04 9.65
C LEU A 275 -0.61 -16.08 9.89
N GLY A 276 -0.25 -17.32 10.23
CA GLY A 276 -1.17 -18.43 10.46
C GLY A 276 -1.35 -19.37 9.26
N ASP A 277 -0.70 -19.12 8.13
CA ASP A 277 -0.67 -20.06 7.00
C ASP A 277 0.34 -21.18 7.25
N LEU A 278 -0.13 -22.23 7.94
CA LEU A 278 0.71 -23.36 8.33
C LEU A 278 0.78 -24.45 7.25
N ASP A 279 -0.21 -24.55 6.36
CA ASP A 279 -0.45 -25.65 5.38
C ASP A 279 0.33 -26.95 5.71
N MET A 280 0.01 -27.52 6.88
CA MET A 280 0.80 -28.59 7.50
C MET A 280 0.59 -29.95 6.85
N VAL A 281 -0.62 -30.18 6.36
CA VAL A 281 -1.06 -31.47 5.86
C VAL A 281 -0.30 -31.83 4.58
N SER A 282 -0.30 -30.92 3.60
CA SER A 282 0.32 -31.12 2.30
C SER A 282 1.86 -31.14 2.37
N ASN A 283 2.45 -30.25 3.17
CA ASN A 283 3.88 -29.98 3.13
C ASN A 283 4.70 -30.76 4.17
N TYR A 284 4.06 -31.29 5.23
CA TYR A 284 4.77 -31.97 6.32
C TYR A 284 4.10 -33.28 6.76
N ILE A 285 2.77 -33.37 6.83
CA ILE A 285 2.11 -34.60 7.31
C ILE A 285 2.13 -35.69 6.24
N TYR A 286 1.62 -35.45 5.03
CA TYR A 286 1.66 -36.45 3.96
C TYR A 286 3.09 -36.87 3.59
N PRO A 287 4.05 -35.94 3.41
CA PRO A 287 5.43 -36.34 3.17
C PRO A 287 6.04 -37.16 4.32
N SER A 288 5.58 -36.99 5.56
CA SER A 288 6.03 -37.79 6.69
C SER A 288 5.43 -39.19 6.69
N THR A 289 4.10 -39.29 6.49
CA THR A 289 3.40 -40.58 6.43
C THR A 289 3.85 -41.42 5.26
N ASP A 290 4.19 -40.77 4.15
CA ASP A 290 4.64 -41.40 2.92
C ASP A 290 6.15 -41.69 2.95
N GLY A 291 6.85 -41.40 4.06
CA GLY A 291 8.28 -41.67 4.20
C GLY A 291 9.18 -40.82 3.29
N GLN A 292 8.68 -39.65 2.86
CA GLN A 292 9.37 -38.70 1.99
C GLN A 292 10.17 -37.64 2.76
N LEU A 293 9.95 -37.48 4.07
CA LEU A 293 10.73 -36.55 4.90
C LEU A 293 12.11 -37.14 5.27
N PRO A 294 13.23 -36.42 5.04
CA PRO A 294 14.56 -36.87 5.44
C PRO A 294 14.73 -37.02 6.95
N PHE A 295 14.28 -36.02 7.71
CA PHE A 295 14.47 -35.94 9.16
C PHE A 295 13.13 -35.67 9.89
N PRO A 296 12.19 -36.63 9.92
CA PRO A 296 10.81 -36.40 10.37
C PRO A 296 10.75 -35.93 11.83
N ASN A 297 11.46 -36.60 12.74
CA ASN A 297 11.44 -36.28 14.18
C ASN A 297 11.92 -34.85 14.46
N THR A 298 13.09 -34.49 13.93
CA THR A 298 13.66 -33.14 14.11
C THR A 298 12.79 -32.07 13.43
N THR A 299 12.26 -32.37 12.26
CA THR A 299 11.34 -31.48 11.53
C THR A 299 10.10 -31.18 12.38
N TYR A 300 9.46 -32.18 12.97
CA TYR A 300 8.31 -31.95 13.85
C TYR A 300 8.65 -31.14 15.10
N ILE A 301 9.82 -31.35 15.71
CA ILE A 301 10.28 -30.54 16.84
C ILE A 301 10.39 -29.07 16.43
N PHE A 302 11.04 -28.79 15.29
CA PHE A 302 11.16 -27.42 14.77
C PHE A 302 9.81 -26.82 14.35
N LEU A 303 8.88 -27.62 13.81
CA LEU A 303 7.53 -27.16 13.48
C LEU A 303 6.75 -26.75 14.74
N TRP A 304 6.82 -27.55 15.81
CA TRP A 304 6.24 -27.17 17.10
C TRP A 304 6.85 -25.88 17.65
N MET A 305 8.17 -25.71 17.56
CA MET A 305 8.83 -24.47 17.95
C MET A 305 8.37 -23.27 17.11
N VAL A 306 8.17 -23.42 15.80
CA VAL A 306 7.64 -22.35 14.94
C VAL A 306 6.20 -22.00 15.29
N ILE A 307 5.33 -23.00 15.49
CA ILE A 307 3.93 -22.75 15.87
C ILE A 307 3.87 -21.92 17.16
N ILE A 308 4.66 -22.29 18.17
CA ILE A 308 4.69 -21.58 19.44
C ILE A 308 5.34 -20.19 19.28
N ALA A 309 6.56 -20.11 18.74
CA ALA A 309 7.34 -18.87 18.72
C ALA A 309 6.84 -17.85 17.69
N ILE A 310 6.52 -18.30 16.47
CA ILE A 310 6.22 -17.43 15.33
C ILE A 310 4.71 -17.28 15.14
N SER A 311 3.92 -18.35 15.21
CA SER A 311 2.47 -18.26 14.96
C SER A 311 1.68 -17.80 16.18
N ILE A 312 2.06 -18.22 17.40
CA ILE A 312 1.34 -17.84 18.63
C ILE A 312 1.98 -16.62 19.28
N LEU A 313 3.24 -16.73 19.71
CA LEU A 313 3.89 -15.68 20.49
C LEU A 313 4.09 -14.39 19.67
N LEU A 314 4.71 -14.49 18.49
CA LEU A 314 4.97 -13.33 17.66
C LEU A 314 3.67 -12.67 17.15
N MET A 315 2.69 -13.44 16.68
CA MET A 315 1.40 -12.89 16.23
C MET A 315 0.68 -12.14 17.36
N ASN A 316 0.57 -12.75 18.55
CA ASN A 316 -0.07 -12.12 19.70
C ASN A 316 0.68 -10.88 20.19
N LEU A 317 2.02 -10.90 20.11
CA LEU A 317 2.83 -9.74 20.46
C LEU A 317 2.67 -8.60 19.45
N MET A 318 2.62 -8.89 18.15
CA MET A 318 2.38 -7.87 17.11
C MET A 318 1.00 -7.21 17.28
N ILE A 319 -0.03 -8.01 17.55
CA ILE A 319 -1.37 -7.50 17.84
C ILE A 319 -1.37 -6.69 19.14
N GLY A 320 -0.74 -7.19 20.20
CA GLY A 320 -0.64 -6.52 21.49
C GLY A 320 0.07 -5.16 21.41
N LEU A 321 1.15 -5.06 20.63
CA LEU A 321 1.84 -3.79 20.37
C LEU A 321 0.99 -2.84 19.55
N ALA A 322 0.33 -3.33 18.50
CA ALA A 322 -0.53 -2.51 17.65
C ALA A 322 -1.73 -1.93 18.42
N VAL A 323 -2.38 -2.75 19.24
CA VAL A 323 -3.54 -2.34 20.07
C VAL A 323 -3.10 -1.44 21.22
N GLY A 324 -1.99 -1.78 21.90
CA GLY A 324 -1.46 -0.97 23.01
C GLY A 324 -0.98 0.42 22.59
N ASP A 325 -0.54 0.58 21.34
CA ASP A 325 -0.11 1.87 20.80
C ASP A 325 -1.21 2.67 20.10
N ILE A 326 -2.42 2.12 19.90
CA ILE A 326 -3.44 2.74 19.04
C ILE A 326 -3.87 4.12 19.53
N GLU A 327 -4.07 4.29 20.85
CA GLU A 327 -4.49 5.56 21.46
C GLU A 327 -3.39 6.63 21.32
N LYS A 328 -2.13 6.26 21.56
CA LYS A 328 -0.97 7.15 21.40
C LYS A 328 -0.79 7.55 19.93
N VAL A 329 -0.95 6.59 19.01
CA VAL A 329 -0.87 6.83 17.57
C VAL A 329 -2.02 7.74 17.13
N GLN A 330 -3.23 7.56 17.66
CA GLN A 330 -4.38 8.42 17.36
C GLN A 330 -4.17 9.85 17.85
N ALA A 331 -3.71 10.06 19.09
CA ALA A 331 -3.40 11.39 19.62
C ALA A 331 -2.25 12.06 18.84
N SER A 332 -1.22 11.31 18.47
CA SER A 332 -0.14 11.80 17.62
C SER A 332 -0.64 12.14 16.20
N ALA A 333 -1.56 11.34 15.66
CA ALA A 333 -2.14 11.54 14.33
C ALA A 333 -2.96 12.82 14.24
N THR A 334 -3.78 13.13 15.26
CA THR A 334 -4.57 14.38 15.28
C THR A 334 -3.67 15.61 15.27
N LEU A 335 -2.61 15.64 16.09
CA LEU A 335 -1.63 16.72 16.09
C LEU A 335 -0.90 16.82 14.75
N ARG A 336 -0.38 15.69 14.24
CA ARG A 336 0.37 15.66 12.97
C ARG A 336 -0.48 16.16 11.81
N ARG A 337 -1.78 15.84 11.81
CA ARG A 337 -2.74 16.32 10.83
C ARG A 337 -2.93 17.84 10.89
N ILE A 338 -3.18 18.39 12.08
CA ILE A 338 -3.32 19.85 12.24
C ILE A 338 -2.01 20.56 11.81
N ALA A 339 -0.85 19.99 12.17
CA ALA A 339 0.44 20.51 11.75
C ALA A 339 0.58 20.56 10.22
N MET A 340 0.21 19.48 9.50
CA MET A 340 0.24 19.45 8.04
C MET A 340 -0.71 20.48 7.41
N GLN A 341 -1.84 20.77 8.04
CA GLN A 341 -2.78 21.78 7.56
C GLN A 341 -2.24 23.20 7.77
N VAL A 342 -1.70 23.49 8.95
CA VAL A 342 -1.05 24.78 9.21
C VAL A 342 0.11 25.00 8.24
N GLU A 343 0.91 23.97 7.96
CA GLU A 343 1.99 24.03 6.98
C GLU A 343 1.47 24.27 5.55
N LEU A 344 0.40 23.57 5.15
CA LEU A 344 -0.25 23.80 3.86
C LEU A 344 -0.72 25.25 3.73
N HIS A 345 -1.47 25.76 4.72
CA HIS A 345 -1.96 27.14 4.73
C HIS A 345 -0.80 28.14 4.66
N THR A 346 0.24 27.95 5.47
CA THR A 346 1.42 28.83 5.47
C THR A 346 2.13 28.82 4.10
N ASN A 347 2.23 27.67 3.44
CA ASN A 347 2.86 27.56 2.13
C ASN A 347 1.99 28.14 1.01
N LEU A 348 0.66 27.96 1.08
CA LEU A 348 -0.27 28.57 0.14
C LEU A 348 -0.30 30.09 0.29
N GLU A 349 -0.38 30.62 1.51
CA GLU A 349 -0.40 32.07 1.75
C GLU A 349 0.86 32.77 1.22
N ARG A 350 2.02 32.09 1.24
CA ARG A 350 3.26 32.60 0.62
C ARG A 350 3.24 32.63 -0.91
N ARG A 351 2.37 31.84 -1.56
CA ARG A 351 2.30 31.69 -3.03
C ARG A 351 1.06 32.31 -3.64
N LEU A 352 0.03 32.59 -2.84
CA LEU A 352 -1.23 33.15 -3.30
C LEU A 352 -1.08 34.64 -3.61
N PRO A 353 -1.68 35.14 -4.70
CA PRO A 353 -1.67 36.56 -5.02
C PRO A 353 -2.50 37.36 -4.00
N GLY A 354 -2.07 38.61 -3.74
CA GLY A 354 -2.59 39.44 -2.65
C GLY A 354 -4.09 39.70 -2.67
N TRP A 355 -4.74 39.65 -3.84
CA TRP A 355 -6.19 39.83 -3.98
C TRP A 355 -7.02 38.64 -3.44
N ILE A 356 -6.46 37.43 -3.44
CA ILE A 356 -7.09 36.28 -2.75
C ILE A 356 -6.90 36.44 -1.24
N LEU A 357 -5.70 36.85 -0.83
CA LEU A 357 -5.36 36.98 0.58
C LEU A 357 -6.18 38.07 1.27
N SER A 358 -6.37 39.22 0.62
CA SER A 358 -7.16 40.34 1.14
C SER A 358 -8.62 39.95 1.39
N ARG A 359 -9.24 39.23 0.44
CA ARG A 359 -10.62 38.74 0.57
C ARG A 359 -10.84 37.81 1.76
N VAL A 360 -9.80 37.12 2.22
CA VAL A 360 -9.87 36.20 3.38
C VAL A 360 -9.53 36.91 4.68
N ASN A 361 -8.55 37.81 4.66
CA ASN A 361 -8.14 38.59 5.81
C ASN A 361 -9.17 39.66 6.21
N ASP A 362 -10.04 40.09 5.29
CA ASP A 362 -11.14 41.04 5.56
C ASP A 362 -12.28 40.44 6.40
N ILE A 363 -12.26 39.13 6.70
CA ILE A 363 -13.30 38.46 7.49
C ILE A 363 -12.95 38.59 8.98
N GLN A 364 -13.41 39.68 9.62
CA GLN A 364 -13.15 39.96 11.04
C GLN A 364 -14.09 39.23 12.02
N GLU A 365 -15.32 38.89 11.61
CA GLU A 365 -16.32 38.26 12.47
C GLU A 365 -16.82 36.92 11.90
N ASP A 366 -17.00 35.92 12.77
CA ASP A 366 -17.78 34.73 12.46
C ASP A 366 -19.06 34.71 13.31
N ARG A 367 -20.22 34.83 12.66
CA ARG A 367 -21.51 34.70 13.35
C ARG A 367 -21.97 33.26 13.30
N PHE A 368 -21.87 32.58 14.44
CA PHE A 368 -22.33 31.23 14.65
C PHE A 368 -23.83 31.20 15.02
N TYR A 369 -24.59 30.27 14.44
CA TYR A 369 -26.01 30.07 14.74
C TYR A 369 -26.22 28.63 15.28
N PRO A 370 -26.38 28.44 16.60
CA PRO A 370 -26.37 27.12 17.25
C PRO A 370 -27.48 26.14 16.80
N ASN A 371 -28.60 26.65 16.28
CA ASN A 371 -29.79 25.82 15.97
C ASN A 371 -30.01 25.55 14.48
N ARG A 372 -29.03 25.85 13.61
CA ARG A 372 -29.18 25.61 12.17
C ARG A 372 -28.61 24.24 11.82
N CYS A 373 -29.48 23.28 11.47
CA CYS A 373 -29.06 21.97 10.98
C CYS A 373 -28.27 22.12 9.67
N THR A 374 -26.97 21.84 9.70
CA THR A 374 -26.15 21.70 8.51
C THR A 374 -26.30 20.28 7.96
N GLY A 375 -26.49 20.12 6.65
CA GLY A 375 -26.64 18.80 6.04
C GLY A 375 -25.38 17.94 6.18
N ASN A 376 -25.54 16.61 6.26
CA ASN A 376 -24.47 15.63 6.47
C ASN A 376 -23.27 15.78 5.52
N PHE A 377 -23.48 16.27 4.29
CA PHE A 377 -22.40 16.50 3.34
C PHE A 377 -21.39 17.56 3.80
N ARG A 378 -21.80 18.53 4.63
CA ARG A 378 -20.91 19.58 5.15
C ARG A 378 -19.86 19.01 6.12
N ARG A 379 -20.17 17.92 6.84
CA ARG A 379 -19.23 17.24 7.75
C ARG A 379 -18.01 16.65 7.05
N ILE A 380 -18.15 16.24 5.78
CA ILE A 380 -17.02 15.73 4.98
C ILE A 380 -16.05 16.86 4.59
N TRP A 381 -16.56 18.08 4.53
CA TRP A 381 -15.82 19.28 4.11
C TRP A 381 -15.13 20.00 5.27
N PHE A 382 -15.56 19.78 6.51
CA PHE A 382 -14.91 20.36 7.69
C PHE A 382 -13.63 19.60 8.06
N ILE A 383 -12.60 20.39 8.39
CA ILE A 383 -11.27 19.88 8.71
C ILE A 383 -11.23 19.34 10.12
N THR A 384 -11.71 20.08 11.12
CA THR A 384 -11.71 19.63 12.52
C THR A 384 -13.04 18.94 12.84
N GLN A 385 -13.13 18.30 14.02
CA GLN A 385 -14.45 18.09 14.62
C GLN A 385 -15.23 19.39 14.49
N ASP A 386 -16.49 19.27 14.09
CA ASP A 386 -17.38 20.42 13.95
C ASP A 386 -17.36 21.14 15.30
N PRO A 387 -17.05 22.45 15.38
CA PRO A 387 -17.01 23.17 16.64
C PRO A 387 -18.30 23.01 17.46
N THR A 388 -19.39 22.69 16.77
CA THR A 388 -20.70 22.31 17.33
C THR A 388 -20.60 21.14 18.31
N GLU A 389 -19.84 20.09 18.01
CA GLU A 389 -19.74 18.88 18.86
C GLU A 389 -18.96 19.15 20.14
N THR A 390 -17.84 19.87 20.04
CA THR A 390 -17.00 20.24 21.18
C THR A 390 -17.71 21.20 22.15
N LEU A 391 -18.55 22.11 21.65
CA LEU A 391 -19.33 23.03 22.49
C LEU A 391 -20.54 22.32 23.12
N THR A 392 -21.17 21.37 22.42
CA THR A 392 -22.25 20.55 23.00
C THR A 392 -21.75 19.58 24.07
N GLU A 393 -20.56 18.98 23.91
CA GLU A 393 -19.97 18.13 24.96
C GLU A 393 -19.56 18.94 26.19
N HIS A 394 -18.96 20.12 25.99
CA HIS A 394 -18.56 20.97 27.12
C HIS A 394 -19.77 21.57 27.87
N ASN A 395 -20.84 21.94 27.15
CA ASN A 395 -22.12 22.36 27.74
C ASN A 395 -22.92 21.19 28.34
N GLY A 396 -22.76 19.98 27.80
CA GLY A 396 -23.37 18.77 28.34
C GLY A 396 -22.74 18.39 29.69
N HIS A 397 -21.42 18.46 29.83
CA HIS A 397 -20.74 18.20 31.09
C HIS A 397 -20.96 19.30 32.14
N SER A 398 -20.95 20.59 31.74
CA SER A 398 -21.25 21.69 32.67
C SER A 398 -22.73 21.73 33.07
N GLY A 399 -23.64 21.42 32.14
CA GLY A 399 -25.08 21.29 32.41
C GLY A 399 -25.41 20.12 33.34
N PHE A 400 -24.71 18.99 33.20
CA PHE A 400 -24.88 17.82 34.06
C PHE A 400 -24.29 18.05 35.47
N GLN A 401 -23.13 18.70 35.58
CA GLN A 401 -22.57 19.11 36.88
C GLN A 401 -23.42 20.19 37.57
N HIS A 402 -23.94 21.16 36.81
CA HIS A 402 -24.81 22.19 37.35
C HIS A 402 -26.17 21.61 37.78
N SER A 403 -26.73 20.64 37.04
CA SER A 403 -27.98 19.97 37.43
C SER A 403 -27.79 19.05 38.64
N GLN A 404 -26.64 18.37 38.76
CA GLN A 404 -26.29 17.60 39.94
C GLN A 404 -26.09 18.49 41.18
N MET A 405 -25.38 19.62 41.06
CA MET A 405 -25.24 20.58 42.16
C MET A 405 -26.57 21.21 42.57
N THR A 406 -27.46 21.54 41.63
CA THR A 406 -28.79 22.08 41.98
C THR A 406 -29.69 21.03 42.62
N ASN A 407 -29.59 19.75 42.21
CA ASN A 407 -30.33 18.66 42.84
C ASN A 407 -29.80 18.31 44.25
N GLU A 408 -28.50 18.43 44.49
CA GLU A 408 -27.89 18.29 45.81
C GLU A 408 -28.27 19.47 46.73
N MET A 409 -28.25 20.71 46.21
CA MET A 409 -28.68 21.91 46.96
C MET A 409 -30.18 21.90 47.27
N SER A 410 -31.04 21.34 46.41
CA SER A 410 -32.48 21.23 46.69
C SER A 410 -32.79 20.18 47.76
N LYS A 411 -31.99 19.11 47.86
CA LYS A 411 -32.11 18.10 48.93
C LYS A 411 -31.75 18.66 50.31
N HIS A 412 -30.83 19.62 50.38
CA HIS A 412 -30.45 20.26 51.64
C HIS A 412 -31.44 21.34 52.14
N LYS A 413 -32.37 21.80 51.30
CA LYS A 413 -33.43 22.75 51.70
C LYS A 413 -34.71 22.08 52.21
N THR A 414 -34.75 20.75 52.27
CA THR A 414 -35.92 19.95 52.70
C THR A 414 -35.62 19.06 53.91
N LYS A 415 -34.79 19.53 54.85
CA LYS A 415 -34.68 18.98 56.20
C LYS A 415 -34.84 20.04 57.26
#